data_AF-A0A5Q0BCN6-F1
#
_entry.id   AF-A0A5Q0BCN6-F1
#
_cell.length_a   1.000
_cell.length_b   1.000
_cell.length_c   1.000
_cell.angle_alpha   90.00
_cell.angle_beta   90.00
_cell.angle_gamma   90.00
#
_symmetry.space_group_name_H-M   'P 1'
#
loop_
_entity.id
_entity.type
_entity.pdbx_description
1 polymer ?
#
loop_
_entity_poly.entity_id
_entity_poly.type
_entity_poly.pdbx_seq_one_letter_code
_entity_poly.pdbx_strand_id
1 'polypeptide(L)'
;MLPKLYELIQREAPQVRLNMCTTVSEAETAIQLRDHSMDAVLHFERFDNQDLQYKVVIRHQPVIIARRDHPRIDGDTASKQKIMQEKLVRVAGTHGSSAVMAEDNEVFKFIARKTAMIVPSAMAQMAVVARSDLLAITSLQIARPFLQSFALKVLPNPWNIEPIHAFMVWHRTAEGDAGGAWFRSKLHEAVRSLLQESECGGQRNRRAFNPVALIAMAAFSNP
;
A
#
# COMPACT_ATOMS: atom_id res chain seq x y z
N MET A 1 -4.00 5.69 -6.97
CA MET A 1 -2.75 6.17 -7.56
C MET A 1 -2.64 5.83 -9.04
N LEU A 2 -2.58 4.55 -9.46
CA LEU A 2 -2.27 4.19 -10.84
C LEU A 2 -3.21 4.77 -11.92
N PRO A 3 -4.54 4.79 -11.74
CA PRO A 3 -5.42 5.47 -12.71
C PRO A 3 -5.06 6.96 -12.88
N LYS A 4 -4.73 7.64 -11.77
CA LYS A 4 -4.33 9.04 -11.78
C LYS A 4 -2.97 9.26 -12.43
N LEU A 5 -2.01 8.37 -12.17
CA LEU A 5 -0.70 8.41 -12.82
C LEU A 5 -0.84 8.27 -14.34
N TYR A 6 -1.65 7.31 -14.79
CA TYR A 6 -1.89 7.11 -16.22
C TYR A 6 -2.59 8.32 -16.86
N GLU A 7 -3.58 8.91 -16.18
CA GLU A 7 -4.24 10.15 -16.63
C GLU A 7 -3.23 11.30 -16.81
N LEU A 8 -2.33 11.51 -15.84
CA LEU A 8 -1.33 12.57 -15.89
C LEU A 8 -0.34 12.34 -17.04
N ILE A 9 0.14 11.12 -17.21
CA ILE A 9 1.11 10.77 -18.26
C ILE A 9 0.48 10.88 -19.65
N GLN A 10 -0.75 10.41 -19.84
CA GLN A 10 -1.43 10.48 -21.14
C GLN A 10 -1.64 11.91 -21.64
N ARG A 11 -1.74 12.90 -20.73
CA ARG A 11 -1.89 14.32 -21.11
C ARG A 11 -0.61 14.94 -21.65
N GLU A 12 0.54 14.55 -21.11
CA GLU A 12 1.82 15.19 -21.42
C GLU A 12 2.70 14.38 -22.37
N ALA A 13 2.59 13.05 -22.31
CA ALA A 13 3.40 12.12 -23.09
C ALA A 13 2.56 10.89 -23.50
N PRO A 14 1.59 11.04 -24.42
CA PRO A 14 0.63 9.98 -24.78
C PRO A 14 1.29 8.72 -25.39
N GLN A 15 2.51 8.86 -25.91
CA GLN A 15 3.29 7.77 -26.51
C GLN A 15 4.09 6.95 -25.47
N VAL A 16 4.21 7.44 -24.23
CA VAL A 16 4.92 6.74 -23.17
C VAL A 16 4.13 5.51 -22.74
N ARG A 17 4.83 4.39 -22.59
CA ARG A 17 4.28 3.14 -22.07
C ARG A 17 4.66 2.98 -20.61
N LEU A 18 3.68 2.60 -19.80
CA LEU A 18 3.89 2.23 -18.40
C LEU A 18 3.90 0.71 -18.26
N ASN A 19 5.01 0.18 -17.77
CA ASN A 19 5.16 -1.22 -17.44
C ASN A 19 5.19 -1.37 -15.91
N MET A 20 4.31 -2.22 -15.40
CA MET A 20 4.20 -2.54 -13.98
C MET A 20 4.80 -3.92 -13.74
N CYS A 21 5.74 -4.03 -12.81
CA CYS A 21 6.30 -5.32 -12.41
C CYS A 21 6.37 -5.45 -10.89
N THR A 22 6.68 -6.65 -10.43
CA THR A 22 6.96 -6.94 -9.02
C THR A 22 8.45 -7.21 -8.90
N THR A 23 9.08 -6.73 -7.84
CA THR A 23 10.48 -7.10 -7.58
C THR A 23 10.55 -8.35 -6.73
N VAL A 24 11.64 -9.10 -6.87
CA VAL A 24 11.83 -10.41 -6.21
C VAL A 24 12.76 -10.28 -5.00
N SER A 25 13.81 -9.46 -5.10
CA SER A 25 14.77 -9.21 -4.02
C SER A 25 15.34 -7.80 -4.08
N GLU A 26 15.93 -7.33 -2.97
CA GLU A 26 16.65 -6.06 -2.88
C GLU A 26 17.79 -5.98 -3.90
N ALA A 27 18.62 -7.02 -3.99
CA ALA A 27 19.78 -7.04 -4.89
C ALA A 27 19.36 -6.93 -6.37
N GLU A 28 18.33 -7.69 -6.77
CA GLU A 28 17.80 -7.61 -8.13
C GLU A 28 17.14 -6.24 -8.40
N THR A 29 16.41 -5.71 -7.43
CA THR A 29 15.82 -4.35 -7.52
C THR A 29 16.90 -3.30 -7.77
N ALA A 30 17.99 -3.35 -7.02
CA ALA A 30 19.09 -2.39 -7.16
C ALA A 30 19.75 -2.47 -8.55
N ILE A 31 19.98 -3.69 -9.06
CA ILE A 31 20.52 -3.90 -10.42
C ILE A 31 19.55 -3.33 -11.47
N GLN A 32 18.26 -3.66 -11.37
CA GLN A 32 17.26 -3.22 -12.34
C GLN A 32 17.10 -1.70 -12.39
N LEU A 33 17.19 -1.03 -11.22
CA LEU A 33 17.18 0.43 -11.11
C LEU A 33 18.48 1.06 -11.65
N ARG A 34 19.65 0.45 -11.40
CA ARG A 34 20.94 0.93 -11.90
C ARG A 34 21.02 0.89 -13.42
N ASP A 35 20.58 -0.22 -14.00
CA ASP A 35 20.70 -0.49 -15.44
C ASP A 35 19.51 0.09 -16.24
N HIS A 36 18.65 0.89 -15.58
CA HIS A 36 17.48 1.56 -16.19
C HIS A 36 16.45 0.63 -16.83
N SER A 37 16.45 -0.66 -16.46
CA SER A 37 15.32 -1.56 -16.78
C SER A 37 14.07 -1.24 -15.95
N MET A 38 14.24 -0.42 -14.91
CA MET A 38 13.20 0.11 -14.04
C MET A 38 13.55 1.52 -13.59
N ASP A 39 12.60 2.43 -13.63
CA ASP A 39 12.84 3.86 -13.33
C ASP A 39 12.60 4.20 -11.86
N ALA A 40 11.65 3.52 -11.24
CA ALA A 40 11.35 3.68 -9.82
C ALA A 40 10.63 2.46 -9.22
N VAL A 41 10.80 2.29 -7.90
CA VAL A 41 10.05 1.32 -7.10
C VAL A 41 9.30 2.03 -5.99
N LEU A 42 8.07 1.58 -5.71
CA LEU A 42 7.39 1.87 -4.47
C LEU A 42 7.60 0.74 -3.47
N HIS A 43 8.30 1.03 -2.39
CA HIS A 43 8.66 0.03 -1.38
C HIS A 43 8.39 0.50 0.05
N PHE A 44 8.17 -0.42 0.98
CA PHE A 44 7.90 -0.11 2.38
C PHE A 44 9.16 -0.11 3.26
N GLU A 45 10.27 -0.58 2.72
CA GLU A 45 11.55 -0.70 3.41
C GLU A 45 12.60 0.20 2.76
N ARG A 46 13.60 0.58 3.57
CA ARG A 46 14.83 1.18 3.05
C ARG A 46 15.86 0.06 2.95
N PHE A 47 16.33 -0.16 1.74
CA PHE A 47 17.44 -1.07 1.46
C PHE A 47 18.75 -0.50 2.02
N ASP A 48 19.67 -1.36 2.44
CA ASP A 48 20.99 -0.94 2.92
C ASP A 48 21.93 -0.77 1.71
N ASN A 49 21.62 0.22 0.87
CA ASN A 49 22.33 0.49 -0.35
C ASN A 49 22.49 2.00 -0.57
N GLN A 50 23.73 2.47 -0.55
CA GLN A 50 24.08 3.89 -0.64
C GLN A 50 23.87 4.49 -2.05
N ASP A 51 23.79 3.64 -3.07
CA ASP A 51 23.52 4.07 -4.44
C ASP A 51 22.02 4.26 -4.72
N LEU A 52 21.17 3.88 -3.77
CA LEU A 52 19.73 4.09 -3.86
C LEU A 52 19.31 5.37 -3.16
N GLN A 53 18.43 6.09 -3.83
CA GLN A 53 17.82 7.32 -3.36
C GLN A 53 16.37 7.06 -2.96
N TYR A 54 15.91 7.78 -1.93
CA TYR A 54 14.60 7.54 -1.32
C TYR A 54 13.84 8.84 -1.15
N LYS A 55 12.54 8.79 -1.44
CA LYS A 55 11.59 9.84 -1.07
C LYS A 55 10.36 9.20 -0.46
N VAL A 56 10.00 9.60 0.76
CA VAL A 56 8.71 9.21 1.35
C VAL A 56 7.60 9.79 0.49
N VAL A 57 6.73 8.94 -0.03
CA VAL A 57 5.59 9.34 -0.85
C VAL A 57 4.25 9.04 -0.19
N ILE A 58 4.18 8.01 0.67
CA ILE A 58 2.97 7.67 1.41
C ILE A 58 3.30 7.47 2.89
N ARG A 59 2.43 7.96 3.76
CA ARG A 59 2.38 7.61 5.18
C ARG A 59 1.15 6.73 5.39
N HIS A 60 1.37 5.44 5.58
CA HIS A 60 0.31 4.47 5.80
C HIS A 60 -0.22 4.61 7.22
N GLN A 61 -1.50 4.96 7.32
CA GLN A 61 -2.21 4.96 8.59
C GLN A 61 -2.76 3.55 8.84
N PRO A 62 -2.26 2.82 9.85
CA PRO A 62 -2.77 1.49 10.16
C PRO A 62 -4.16 1.60 10.78
N VAL A 63 -5.12 0.86 10.23
CA VAL A 63 -6.52 0.82 10.67
C VAL A 63 -7.02 -0.61 10.71
N ILE A 64 -8.13 -0.83 11.40
CA ILE A 64 -8.86 -2.10 11.36
C ILE A 64 -10.03 -1.98 10.40
N ILE A 65 -10.26 -3.01 9.60
CA ILE A 65 -11.46 -3.15 8.77
C ILE A 65 -12.33 -4.31 9.28
N ALA A 66 -13.64 -4.11 9.18
CA ALA A 66 -14.67 -5.11 9.47
C ALA A 66 -15.79 -4.98 8.43
N ARG A 67 -16.59 -6.05 8.23
CA ARG A 67 -17.87 -5.89 7.51
C ARG A 67 -18.80 -4.96 8.27
N ARG A 68 -19.64 -4.21 7.55
CA ARG A 68 -20.54 -3.20 8.12
C ARG A 68 -21.46 -3.81 9.18
N ASP A 69 -22.01 -5.00 8.93
CA ASP A 69 -22.98 -5.68 9.79
C ASP A 69 -22.35 -6.69 10.77
N HIS A 70 -21.08 -6.49 11.15
CA HIS A 70 -20.35 -7.40 12.05
C HIS A 70 -21.11 -7.61 13.38
N PRO A 71 -21.35 -8.85 13.86
CA PRO A 71 -22.37 -9.13 14.86
C PRO A 71 -21.95 -8.68 16.26
N ARG A 72 -20.63 -8.61 16.51
CA ARG A 72 -20.05 -8.11 17.76
C ARG A 72 -19.43 -6.74 17.62
N ILE A 73 -19.38 -6.12 16.45
CA ILE A 73 -18.80 -4.77 16.33
C ILE A 73 -19.88 -3.92 15.71
N ASP A 74 -20.60 -3.21 16.56
CA ASP A 74 -21.62 -2.23 16.25
C ASP A 74 -20.99 -0.85 16.09
N GLY A 75 -21.35 -0.13 15.02
CA GLY A 75 -20.80 1.21 14.74
C GLY A 75 -19.35 1.21 14.21
N ASP A 76 -18.74 2.40 14.26
CA ASP A 76 -17.42 2.71 13.67
C ASP A 76 -16.28 2.75 14.70
N THR A 77 -16.55 2.31 15.93
CA THR A 77 -15.54 2.20 17.00
C THR A 77 -15.75 0.92 17.80
N ALA A 78 -14.68 0.33 18.32
CA ALA A 78 -14.76 -0.81 19.23
C ALA A 78 -13.67 -0.70 20.30
N SER A 79 -13.95 -1.18 21.51
CA SER A 79 -12.91 -1.28 22.54
C SER A 79 -11.84 -2.27 22.13
N LYS A 80 -10.60 -2.05 22.60
CA LYS A 80 -9.48 -2.96 22.40
C LYS A 80 -9.84 -4.40 22.80
N GLN A 81 -10.52 -4.58 23.93
CA GLN A 81 -10.94 -5.89 24.42
C GLN A 81 -11.89 -6.60 23.43
N LYS A 82 -12.85 -5.87 22.85
CA LYS A 82 -13.79 -6.40 21.85
C LYS A 82 -13.04 -6.84 20.59
N ILE A 83 -12.13 -6.01 20.09
CA ILE A 83 -11.26 -6.33 18.94
C ILE A 83 -10.41 -7.58 19.23
N MET A 84 -9.86 -7.70 20.44
CA MET A 84 -9.00 -8.81 20.81
C MET A 84 -9.72 -10.17 20.90
N GLN A 85 -11.06 -10.17 20.95
CA GLN A 85 -11.85 -11.40 20.91
C GLN A 85 -11.97 -11.96 19.48
N GLU A 86 -11.83 -11.11 18.47
CA GLU A 86 -12.02 -11.48 17.06
C GLU A 86 -10.85 -12.25 16.47
N LYS A 87 -11.13 -12.97 15.38
CA LYS A 87 -10.13 -13.63 14.53
C LYS A 87 -9.76 -12.70 13.38
N LEU A 88 -8.56 -12.89 12.83
CA LEU A 88 -8.04 -12.06 11.75
C LEU A 88 -7.85 -12.83 10.45
N VAL A 89 -7.92 -12.10 9.33
CA VAL A 89 -7.30 -12.48 8.07
C VAL A 89 -6.12 -11.55 7.78
N ARG A 90 -4.96 -12.10 7.43
CA ARG A 90 -3.74 -11.34 7.10
C ARG A 90 -3.26 -11.59 5.67
N VAL A 91 -2.55 -10.64 5.09
CA VAL A 91 -1.90 -10.80 3.80
C VAL A 91 -0.53 -11.48 3.99
N ALA A 92 -0.14 -12.37 3.09
CA ALA A 92 1.19 -12.96 3.09
C ALA A 92 2.26 -11.87 2.86
N GLY A 93 3.42 -11.98 3.52
CA GLY A 93 4.55 -11.06 3.33
C GLY A 93 4.40 -9.66 3.95
N THR A 94 3.20 -9.22 4.36
CA THR A 94 3.01 -7.87 4.93
C THR A 94 3.50 -7.70 6.37
N HIS A 95 3.93 -8.79 7.03
CA HIS A 95 4.45 -8.78 8.39
C HIS A 95 5.88 -9.34 8.48
N GLY A 96 6.61 -9.38 7.34
CA GLY A 96 7.97 -9.92 7.24
C GLY A 96 9.08 -8.86 7.32
N SER A 97 8.76 -7.59 7.53
CA SER A 97 9.78 -6.56 7.76
C SER A 97 10.37 -6.72 9.14
N SER A 98 11.66 -7.05 9.22
CA SER A 98 12.42 -7.18 10.47
C SER A 98 12.31 -5.94 11.38
N ALA A 99 12.09 -4.74 10.82
CA ALA A 99 11.88 -3.51 11.57
C ALA A 99 10.55 -3.48 12.36
N VAL A 100 9.60 -4.35 12.01
CA VAL A 100 8.26 -4.44 12.60
C VAL A 100 8.18 -5.60 13.60
N MET A 101 9.16 -6.51 13.63
CA MET A 101 9.14 -7.70 14.49
C MET A 101 9.93 -7.50 15.79
N ALA A 102 9.52 -6.54 16.62
CA ALA A 102 9.81 -6.69 18.04
C ALA A 102 8.93 -7.83 18.56
N GLU A 103 9.53 -8.97 18.91
CA GLU A 103 8.84 -10.15 19.45
C GLU A 103 7.95 -9.82 20.67
N ASP A 104 8.16 -8.64 21.28
CA ASP A 104 7.42 -8.14 22.43
C ASP A 104 6.25 -7.19 22.17
N ASN A 105 5.97 -6.80 20.93
CA ASN A 105 4.83 -5.92 20.67
C ASN A 105 3.50 -6.70 20.74
N GLU A 106 2.58 -6.23 21.58
CA GLU A 106 1.27 -6.82 21.81
C GLU A 106 0.46 -6.99 20.51
N VAL A 107 0.55 -6.04 19.57
CA VAL A 107 -0.21 -6.15 18.31
C VAL A 107 0.28 -7.31 17.46
N PHE A 108 1.59 -7.59 17.42
CA PHE A 108 2.12 -8.72 16.66
C PHE A 108 1.80 -10.05 17.34
N LYS A 109 1.86 -10.11 18.68
CA LYS A 109 1.38 -11.28 19.43
C LYS A 109 -0.11 -11.54 19.15
N PHE A 110 -0.94 -10.49 19.13
CA PHE A 110 -2.35 -10.59 18.77
C PHE A 110 -2.53 -11.08 17.32
N ILE A 111 -1.86 -10.45 16.34
CA ILE A 111 -1.95 -10.84 14.93
C ILE A 111 -1.54 -12.30 14.75
N ALA A 112 -0.39 -12.71 15.29
CA ALA A 112 0.12 -14.07 15.17
C ALA A 112 -0.85 -15.10 15.77
N ARG A 113 -1.39 -14.84 16.97
CA ARG A 113 -2.29 -15.77 17.66
C ARG A 113 -3.70 -15.83 17.08
N LYS A 114 -4.21 -14.73 16.54
CA LYS A 114 -5.62 -14.60 16.12
C LYS A 114 -5.83 -14.74 14.62
N THR A 115 -4.75 -14.81 13.83
CA THR A 115 -4.85 -15.09 12.39
C THR A 115 -5.50 -16.45 12.16
N ALA A 116 -6.69 -16.44 11.54
CA ALA A 116 -7.42 -17.63 11.10
C ALA A 116 -7.21 -17.94 9.61
N MET A 117 -6.78 -16.95 8.83
CA MET A 117 -6.56 -17.09 7.39
C MET A 117 -5.41 -16.20 6.90
N ILE A 118 -4.61 -16.71 5.98
CA ILE A 118 -3.59 -15.97 5.26
C ILE A 118 -3.98 -15.93 3.78
N VAL A 119 -3.96 -14.74 3.18
CA VAL A 119 -4.37 -14.51 1.78
C VAL A 119 -3.26 -13.84 0.97
N PRO A 120 -3.25 -13.96 -0.37
CA PRO A 120 -2.13 -13.45 -1.18
C PRO A 120 -2.17 -11.94 -1.43
N SER A 121 -3.29 -11.25 -1.15
CA SER A 121 -3.42 -9.82 -1.45
C SER A 121 -4.39 -9.09 -0.53
N ALA A 122 -4.26 -7.76 -0.48
CA ALA A 122 -5.19 -6.89 0.23
C ALA A 122 -6.62 -6.97 -0.35
N MET A 123 -6.76 -7.17 -1.66
CA MET A 123 -8.07 -7.40 -2.27
C MET A 123 -8.74 -8.66 -1.73
N ALA A 124 -8.00 -9.78 -1.68
CA ALA A 124 -8.51 -11.02 -1.13
C ALA A 124 -8.85 -10.86 0.37
N GLN A 125 -8.02 -10.12 1.12
CA GLN A 125 -8.26 -9.81 2.52
C GLN A 125 -9.59 -9.07 2.71
N MET A 126 -9.82 -8.00 1.95
CA MET A 126 -11.07 -7.23 1.99
C MET A 126 -12.29 -8.08 1.58
N ALA A 127 -12.14 -8.93 0.57
CA ALA A 127 -13.20 -9.85 0.14
C ALA A 127 -13.59 -10.86 1.23
N VAL A 128 -12.60 -11.38 1.96
CA VAL A 128 -12.83 -12.29 3.10
C VAL A 128 -13.52 -11.56 4.24
N VAL A 129 -13.03 -10.39 4.64
CA VAL A 129 -13.64 -9.57 5.70
C VAL A 129 -15.10 -9.24 5.36
N ALA A 130 -15.39 -8.88 4.10
CA ALA A 130 -16.73 -8.53 3.66
C ALA A 130 -17.78 -9.64 3.85
N ARG A 131 -17.35 -10.91 3.91
CA ARG A 131 -18.22 -12.10 3.95
C ARG A 131 -18.00 -12.96 5.19
N SER A 132 -17.33 -12.44 6.21
CA SER A 132 -17.05 -13.19 7.45
C SER A 132 -17.03 -12.26 8.66
N ASP A 133 -16.91 -12.84 9.84
CA ASP A 133 -16.67 -12.10 11.09
C ASP A 133 -15.16 -11.94 11.38
N LEU A 134 -14.31 -12.10 10.37
CA LEU A 134 -12.89 -11.82 10.52
C LEU A 134 -12.64 -10.32 10.42
N LEU A 135 -11.71 -9.82 11.23
CA LEU A 135 -11.14 -8.50 11.06
C LEU A 135 -9.87 -8.55 10.24
N ALA A 136 -9.41 -7.39 9.78
CA ALA A 136 -8.07 -7.22 9.24
C ALA A 136 -7.45 -5.90 9.70
N ILE A 137 -6.14 -5.93 9.95
CA ILE A 137 -5.33 -4.73 10.08
C ILE A 137 -4.73 -4.43 8.70
N THR A 138 -4.94 -3.21 8.21
CA THR A 138 -4.47 -2.76 6.89
C THR A 138 -4.21 -1.26 6.90
N SER A 139 -3.83 -0.69 5.76
CA SER A 139 -3.68 0.76 5.59
C SER A 139 -5.00 1.40 5.15
N LEU A 140 -5.34 2.55 5.74
CA LEU A 140 -6.51 3.32 5.34
C LEU A 140 -6.48 3.66 3.84
N GLN A 141 -5.31 4.04 3.33
CA GLN A 141 -5.09 4.37 1.91
C GLN A 141 -5.40 3.18 0.98
N ILE A 142 -5.20 1.95 1.46
CA ILE A 142 -5.52 0.73 0.72
C ILE A 142 -7.02 0.42 0.83
N ALA A 143 -7.61 0.50 2.02
CA ALA A 143 -8.99 0.08 2.26
C ALA A 143 -10.03 1.10 1.74
N ARG A 144 -9.73 2.39 1.82
CA ARG A 144 -10.70 3.47 1.60
C ARG A 144 -11.43 3.42 0.25
N PRO A 145 -10.77 3.15 -0.89
CA PRO A 145 -11.46 3.04 -2.18
C PRO A 145 -12.50 1.91 -2.24
N PHE A 146 -12.45 0.96 -1.30
CA PHE A 146 -13.21 -0.28 -1.32
C PHE A 146 -14.28 -0.38 -0.22
N LEU A 147 -14.33 0.59 0.71
CA LEU A 147 -15.26 0.54 1.85
C LEU A 147 -16.72 0.43 1.42
N GLN A 148 -17.11 1.17 0.39
CA GLN A 148 -18.48 1.11 -0.12
C GLN A 148 -18.72 -0.18 -0.91
N SER A 149 -17.81 -0.57 -1.82
CA SER A 149 -18.02 -1.71 -2.72
C SER A 149 -18.00 -3.06 -2.00
N PHE A 150 -17.23 -3.18 -0.92
CA PHE A 150 -17.19 -4.39 -0.09
C PHE A 150 -18.07 -4.29 1.16
N ALA A 151 -18.86 -3.21 1.31
CA ALA A 151 -19.65 -2.94 2.51
C ALA A 151 -18.83 -3.10 3.81
N LEU A 152 -17.65 -2.50 3.82
CA LEU A 152 -16.74 -2.48 4.96
C LEU A 152 -16.87 -1.18 5.73
N LYS A 153 -16.44 -1.23 6.99
CA LYS A 153 -16.22 -0.08 7.86
C LYS A 153 -14.79 -0.09 8.39
N VAL A 154 -14.34 1.09 8.80
CA VAL A 154 -13.02 1.31 9.39
C VAL A 154 -13.19 1.59 10.87
N LEU A 155 -12.33 0.97 11.68
CA LEU A 155 -12.22 1.24 13.11
C LEU A 155 -10.84 1.83 13.39
N PRO A 156 -10.73 2.76 14.35
CA PRO A 156 -9.44 3.19 14.87
C PRO A 156 -8.61 1.99 15.36
N ASN A 157 -7.30 2.06 15.16
CA ASN A 157 -6.40 1.06 15.67
C ASN A 157 -6.19 1.30 17.19
N PRO A 158 -6.49 0.32 18.07
CA PRO A 158 -6.36 0.50 19.52
C PRO A 158 -4.91 0.39 20.00
N TRP A 159 -3.97 0.03 19.14
CA TRP A 159 -2.54 0.03 19.42
C TRP A 159 -1.89 1.29 18.85
N ASN A 160 -0.94 1.86 19.59
CA ASN A 160 -0.11 2.94 19.08
C ASN A 160 0.94 2.35 18.12
N ILE A 161 0.55 2.19 16.86
CA ILE A 161 1.43 1.71 15.80
C ILE A 161 1.94 2.92 15.04
N GLU A 162 3.26 3.06 14.97
CA GLU A 162 3.88 4.10 14.15
C GLU A 162 3.45 3.97 12.68
N PRO A 163 3.16 5.08 11.98
CA PRO A 163 2.84 5.05 10.57
C PRO A 163 3.95 4.37 9.76
N ILE A 164 3.56 3.47 8.87
CA ILE A 164 4.51 2.83 7.96
C ILE A 164 4.72 3.75 6.76
N HIS A 165 5.95 3.95 6.33
CA HIS A 165 6.25 4.76 5.16
C HIS A 165 6.31 3.90 3.90
N ALA A 166 5.79 4.42 2.79
CA ALA A 166 6.21 3.95 1.47
C ALA A 166 7.16 4.96 0.84
N PHE A 167 8.25 4.45 0.32
CA PHE A 167 9.31 5.17 -0.36
C PHE A 167 9.18 4.97 -1.87
N MET A 168 9.35 6.06 -2.60
CA MET A 168 9.77 6.01 -3.99
C MET A 168 11.30 5.86 -3.98
N VAL A 169 11.79 4.81 -4.62
CA VAL A 169 13.19 4.42 -4.67
C VAL A 169 13.67 4.48 -6.11
N TRP A 170 14.83 5.07 -6.34
CA TRP A 170 15.51 5.09 -7.65
C TRP A 170 17.03 4.98 -7.43
N HIS A 171 17.77 4.61 -8.47
CA HIS A 171 19.23 4.58 -8.40
C HIS A 171 19.82 5.98 -8.66
N ARG A 172 20.92 6.33 -7.98
CA ARG A 172 21.62 7.62 -8.12
C ARG A 172 22.03 7.96 -9.56
N THR A 173 22.25 6.95 -10.40
CA THR A 173 22.58 7.15 -11.83
C THR A 173 21.47 7.87 -12.59
N ALA A 174 20.23 7.80 -12.10
CA ALA A 174 19.08 8.46 -12.70
C ALA A 174 18.82 9.90 -12.19
N GLU A 175 19.71 10.48 -11.37
CA GLU A 175 19.53 11.87 -10.86
C GLU A 175 19.67 12.92 -11.96
N GLY A 176 20.59 12.71 -12.92
CA GLY A 176 20.79 13.62 -14.05
C GLY A 176 19.83 13.40 -15.23
N ASP A 177 18.99 12.36 -15.18
CA ASP A 177 18.09 12.02 -16.27
C ASP A 177 16.77 12.82 -16.19
N ALA A 178 16.53 13.66 -17.20
CA ALA A 178 15.33 14.48 -17.30
C ALA A 178 14.05 13.63 -17.43
N GLY A 179 14.11 12.49 -18.11
CA GLY A 179 12.97 11.59 -18.29
C GLY A 179 12.53 10.97 -16.96
N GLY A 180 13.47 10.40 -16.22
CA GLY A 180 13.27 9.85 -14.89
C GLY A 180 12.83 10.91 -13.89
N ALA A 181 13.40 12.12 -13.94
CA ALA A 181 12.96 13.23 -13.09
C ALA A 181 11.51 13.63 -13.36
N TRP A 182 11.11 13.73 -14.62
CA TRP A 182 9.73 13.96 -15.03
C TRP A 182 8.80 12.83 -14.54
N PHE A 183 9.16 11.56 -14.77
CA PHE A 183 8.36 10.41 -14.36
C PHE A 183 8.15 10.37 -12.83
N ARG A 184 9.22 10.53 -12.05
CA ARG A 184 9.16 10.61 -10.57
C ARG A 184 8.28 11.77 -10.09
N SER A 185 8.28 12.89 -10.82
CA SER A 185 7.38 14.02 -10.52
C SER A 185 5.91 13.65 -10.73
N LYS A 186 5.56 12.99 -11.85
CA LYS A 186 4.19 12.52 -12.12
C LYS A 186 3.73 11.47 -11.12
N LEU A 187 4.63 10.58 -10.72
CA LEU A 187 4.36 9.60 -9.68
C LEU A 187 4.01 10.29 -8.36
N HIS A 188 4.82 11.25 -7.95
CA HIS A 188 4.58 12.02 -6.72
C HIS A 188 3.26 12.81 -6.76
N GLU A 189 2.91 13.41 -7.90
CA GLU A 189 1.63 14.10 -8.11
C GLU A 189 0.43 13.15 -8.01
N ALA A 190 0.53 11.96 -8.63
CA ALA A 190 -0.50 10.93 -8.57
C ALA A 190 -0.71 10.40 -7.14
N VAL A 191 0.37 10.26 -6.37
CA VAL A 191 0.29 9.88 -4.95
C VAL A 191 -0.37 10.98 -4.14
N ARG A 192 0.03 12.25 -4.32
CA ARG A 192 -0.56 13.38 -3.57
C ARG A 192 -2.06 13.50 -3.81
N SER A 193 -2.52 13.33 -5.05
CA SER A 193 -3.95 13.36 -5.39
C SER A 193 -4.74 12.30 -4.60
N LEU A 194 -4.20 11.08 -4.48
CA LEU A 194 -4.82 10.00 -3.69
C LEU A 194 -4.92 10.36 -2.19
N LEU A 195 -3.89 11.03 -1.66
CA LEU A 195 -3.86 11.46 -0.26
C LEU A 195 -4.79 12.65 0.02
N GLN A 196 -5.08 13.50 -0.96
CA GLN A 196 -6.04 14.61 -0.81
C GLN A 196 -7.49 14.16 -0.94
N GLU A 197 -7.78 13.25 -1.88
CA GLU A 197 -9.06 12.53 -1.91
C GLU A 197 -9.31 11.83 -0.57
N SER A 198 -8.21 11.27 -0.01
CA SER A 198 -7.93 10.92 1.40
C SER A 198 -8.71 11.66 2.49
N GLU A 199 -8.65 12.98 2.37
CA GLU A 199 -9.02 13.93 3.41
C GLU A 199 -10.36 14.60 3.08
N CYS A 200 -10.69 14.77 1.80
CA CYS A 200 -11.91 15.47 1.35
C CYS A 200 -13.09 14.55 0.96
N GLY A 201 -12.85 13.30 0.55
CA GLY A 201 -13.84 12.52 -0.22
C GLY A 201 -14.60 11.43 0.53
N GLY A 202 -15.58 11.81 1.36
CA GLY A 202 -16.84 11.08 1.35
C GLY A 202 -17.53 11.34 0.01
N GLN A 203 -17.90 10.28 -0.71
CA GLN A 203 -18.63 10.26 -1.99
C GLN A 203 -17.88 10.51 -3.32
N ARG A 204 -18.22 9.60 -4.26
CA ARG A 204 -17.93 9.52 -5.71
C ARG A 204 -16.47 9.11 -6.01
N ASN A 205 -16.16 8.02 -6.72
CA ASN A 205 -16.81 7.45 -7.89
C ASN A 205 -16.40 5.96 -8.08
N ARG A 206 -17.21 5.21 -8.83
CA ARG A 206 -17.12 3.76 -9.07
C ARG A 206 -16.03 3.42 -10.10
N ARG A 207 -15.12 2.51 -9.73
CA ARG A 207 -14.57 1.39 -10.54
C ARG A 207 -13.52 0.67 -9.68
N ALA A 208 -13.74 -0.62 -9.43
CA ALA A 208 -12.87 -1.44 -8.60
C ALA A 208 -11.49 -1.57 -9.26
N PHE A 209 -10.48 -1.00 -8.61
CA PHE A 209 -9.06 -1.11 -8.97
C PHE A 209 -8.42 -2.25 -8.17
N ASN A 210 -7.44 -2.98 -8.70
CA ASN A 210 -6.84 -4.13 -8.02
C ASN A 210 -5.51 -3.74 -7.35
N PRO A 211 -5.36 -3.74 -6.01
CA PRO A 211 -4.07 -3.57 -5.36
C PRO A 211 -3.48 -4.94 -4.99
N VAL A 212 -2.45 -5.36 -5.73
CA VAL A 212 -1.53 -6.42 -5.31
C VAL A 212 -0.13 -5.82 -5.26
N ALA A 213 0.50 -5.94 -4.08
CA ALA A 213 1.94 -5.95 -3.83
C ALA A 213 2.78 -4.79 -4.38
N LEU A 214 4.09 -4.85 -4.11
CA LEU A 214 5.12 -3.94 -4.60
C LEU A 214 4.83 -3.48 -6.03
N ILE A 215 4.78 -2.16 -6.19
CA ILE A 215 4.61 -1.55 -7.50
C ILE A 215 6.00 -1.11 -7.97
N ALA A 216 6.62 -1.90 -8.83
CA ALA A 216 7.71 -1.42 -9.67
C ALA A 216 7.13 -0.82 -10.95
N MET A 217 7.68 0.31 -11.38
CA MET A 217 7.22 1.02 -12.58
C MET A 217 8.39 1.36 -13.49
N ALA A 218 8.22 1.03 -14.77
CA ALA A 218 9.11 1.42 -15.85
C ALA A 218 8.36 2.25 -16.90
N ALA A 219 8.98 3.33 -17.36
CA ALA A 219 8.51 4.23 -18.39
C ALA A 219 9.57 4.34 -19.49
N PHE A 220 9.31 3.74 -20.65
CA PHE A 220 10.22 3.82 -21.80
C PHE A 220 9.85 4.98 -22.71
N SER A 221 10.83 5.81 -23.07
CA SER A 221 10.78 6.70 -24.23
C SER A 221 11.50 6.01 -25.38
N ASN A 222 10.83 5.77 -26.51
CA ASN A 222 11.51 5.26 -27.70
C ASN A 222 12.28 6.42 -28.37
N PRO A 223 13.46 6.17 -28.98
CA PRO A 223 14.20 7.19 -29.73
C PRO A 223 13.45 7.67 -30.97
#